data_AF-A0A1T4WAP3-F1
#
_entry.id   AF-A0A1T4WAP3-F1
#
_cell.length_a   1.000
_cell.length_b   1.000
_cell.length_c   1.000
_cell.angle_alpha   90.00
_cell.angle_beta   90.00
_cell.angle_gamma   90.00
#
_symmetry.space_group_name_H-M   'P 1'
#
loop_
_entity.id
_entity.type
_entity.pdbx_description
1 polymer ?
#
loop_
_entity_poly.entity_id
_entity_poly.type
_entity_poly.pdbx_seq_one_letter_code
_entity_poly.pdbx_strand_id
1 'polypeptide(L)'
;MTSFYSSASNFSGAEVGGVDPRTGLFNISLPLIKLLSGSLAGPPLSLALHYSPLSTINNGFGIGFELNLSSYDTHTGKLLLSTGEEYRVSSSGKIVKQKKLNNFAFKKLDDANCQIVYKSGLIEHLSLHKSVFVPSRISGPCGRSLNLRWSSKYTPARLTQVSDGDGTVLCSMAYPDESYATTTFTVLPDDNERSYDTIFKFTNEHLVKVTCHMVEPALVWTFDYDDVGPKKGCRAITTVAAPTGLIEQVRYYSEEGMAFPDIAKLPALPCVQRHTVSPGGGQAKSVTQWTWTKNNYLGNNAGLNQWQPDTDGMLNILLSDYQYGSTADLMSSDGKTVLSSVTRRYNSYHLQESEAMLKDGKKHTKTTQ
;
A
#
# COMPACT_ATOMS: atom_id res chain seq x y z
N MET A 1 -16.92 10.76 38.68
CA MET A 1 -16.36 9.68 37.84
C MET A 1 -16.87 9.89 36.43
N THR A 2 -16.01 10.38 35.53
CA THR A 2 -16.37 10.63 34.13
C THR A 2 -16.11 9.36 33.33
N SER A 3 -17.18 8.61 33.07
CA SER A 3 -17.21 7.54 32.09
C SER A 3 -17.36 8.16 30.71
N PHE A 4 -16.37 8.00 29.84
CA PHE A 4 -16.53 8.31 28.42
C PHE A 4 -16.27 7.04 27.61
N TYR A 5 -17.16 6.79 26.66
CA TYR A 5 -17.06 5.75 25.65
C TYR A 5 -16.76 6.45 24.32
N SER A 6 -15.75 5.96 23.60
CA SER A 6 -15.37 6.51 22.30
C SER A 6 -15.05 5.39 21.33
N SER A 7 -15.66 5.46 20.16
CA SER A 7 -15.35 4.64 18.99
C SER A 7 -14.07 5.09 18.27
N ALA A 8 -13.35 6.12 18.77
CA ALA A 8 -12.08 6.57 18.20
C ALA A 8 -10.99 5.48 18.21
N SER A 9 -11.12 4.47 19.09
CA SER A 9 -10.25 3.28 19.16
C SER A 9 -10.68 2.13 18.23
N ASN A 10 -11.80 2.25 17.51
CA ASN A 10 -12.26 1.22 16.56
C ASN A 10 -11.61 1.33 15.17
N PHE A 11 -10.90 2.43 14.89
CA PHE A 11 -10.05 2.55 13.71
C PHE A 11 -8.63 2.14 14.08
N SER A 12 -8.20 0.98 13.58
CA SER A 12 -6.82 0.54 13.65
C SER A 12 -5.96 1.48 12.79
N GLY A 13 -5.41 2.52 13.43
CA GLY A 13 -4.67 3.62 12.83
C GLY A 13 -5.50 4.90 12.90
N ALA A 14 -5.11 5.85 13.74
CA ALA A 14 -5.71 7.20 13.74
C ALA A 14 -5.33 8.00 12.47
N GLU A 15 -4.48 7.43 11.62
CA GLU A 15 -4.01 7.98 10.35
C GLU A 15 -4.48 7.04 9.23
N VAL A 16 -5.08 7.60 8.19
CA VAL A 16 -5.53 6.89 6.99
C VAL A 16 -4.34 6.64 6.07
N GLY A 17 -3.38 7.57 6.05
CA GLY A 17 -2.11 7.43 5.34
C GLY A 17 -0.89 7.47 6.25
N GLY A 18 0.28 7.23 5.66
CA GLY A 18 1.54 7.24 6.38
C GLY A 18 2.73 7.41 5.45
N VAL A 19 3.76 8.11 5.95
CA VAL A 19 5.04 8.22 5.25
C VAL A 19 5.88 7.00 5.57
N ASP A 20 6.29 6.26 4.54
CA ASP A 20 7.22 5.16 4.69
C ASP A 20 8.62 5.74 5.03
N PRO A 21 9.19 5.44 6.21
CA PRO A 21 10.46 6.03 6.66
C PRO A 21 11.70 5.48 5.93
N ARG A 22 11.53 4.49 5.05
CA ARG A 22 12.59 3.92 4.21
C ARG A 22 12.58 4.53 2.81
N THR A 23 11.41 4.72 2.22
CA THR A 23 11.25 5.20 0.84
C THR A 23 10.90 6.67 0.73
N GLY A 24 10.32 7.26 1.79
CA GLY A 24 9.82 8.62 1.80
C GLY A 24 8.54 8.85 1.01
N LEU A 25 7.86 7.79 0.61
CA LEU A 25 6.57 7.85 -0.09
C LEU A 25 5.43 7.92 0.92
N PHE A 26 4.37 8.66 0.59
CA PHE A 26 3.13 8.64 1.33
C PHE A 26 2.19 7.59 0.76
N ASN A 27 1.79 6.62 1.58
CA ASN A 27 0.90 5.53 1.19
C ASN A 27 -0.40 5.62 1.99
N ILE A 28 -1.47 5.03 1.47
CA ILE A 28 -2.78 4.92 2.16
C ILE A 28 -3.17 3.46 2.23
N SER A 29 -3.82 3.06 3.31
CA SER A 29 -4.54 1.79 3.40
C SER A 29 -5.93 2.06 3.93
N LEU A 30 -6.94 1.85 3.08
CA LEU A 30 -8.34 2.01 3.42
C LEU A 30 -9.02 0.64 3.50
N PRO A 31 -9.26 0.09 4.71
CA PRO A 31 -10.00 -1.17 4.86
C PRO A 31 -11.40 -1.05 4.26
N LEU A 32 -11.78 -1.99 3.40
CA LEU A 32 -13.12 -2.04 2.78
C LEU A 32 -14.02 -3.07 3.46
N ILE A 33 -13.46 -4.24 3.76
CA ILE A 33 -14.19 -5.34 4.37
C ILE A 33 -13.25 -6.27 5.13
N LYS A 34 -13.73 -6.79 6.26
CA LYS A 34 -13.13 -7.91 6.97
C LYS A 34 -14.22 -8.88 7.42
N LEU A 35 -14.32 -10.02 6.75
CA LEU A 35 -15.30 -11.07 7.06
C LEU A 35 -14.61 -12.42 7.27
N LEU A 36 -15.24 -13.27 8.07
CA LEU A 36 -14.89 -14.68 8.15
C LEU A 36 -15.88 -15.46 7.27
N SER A 37 -15.37 -16.22 6.32
CA SER A 37 -16.19 -17.02 5.39
C SER A 37 -16.63 -18.35 6.00
N GLY A 38 -17.61 -19.01 5.37
CA GLY A 38 -17.98 -20.41 5.68
C GLY A 38 -18.35 -20.63 7.15
N SER A 39 -19.32 -19.86 7.65
CA SER A 39 -19.78 -19.93 9.06
C SER A 39 -18.65 -19.74 10.09
N LEU A 40 -17.81 -18.73 9.85
CA LEU A 40 -16.64 -18.39 10.69
C LEU A 40 -15.49 -19.42 10.68
N ALA A 41 -15.56 -20.44 9.84
CA ALA A 41 -14.58 -21.53 9.79
C ALA A 41 -13.73 -21.55 8.50
N GLY A 42 -14.02 -20.66 7.55
CA GLY A 42 -13.26 -20.49 6.31
C GLY A 42 -12.12 -19.48 6.42
N PRO A 43 -11.29 -19.35 5.36
CA PRO A 43 -10.25 -18.32 5.34
C PRO A 43 -10.88 -16.91 5.45
N PRO A 44 -10.21 -15.98 6.15
CA PRO A 44 -10.71 -14.61 6.28
C PRO A 44 -10.66 -13.89 4.93
N LEU A 45 -11.74 -13.19 4.58
CA LEU A 45 -11.73 -12.18 3.53
C LEU A 45 -11.38 -10.84 4.16
N SER A 46 -10.21 -10.29 3.83
CA SER A 46 -9.78 -8.97 4.30
C SER A 46 -9.33 -8.15 3.10
N LEU A 47 -10.24 -7.34 2.55
CA LEU A 47 -9.92 -6.45 1.44
C LEU A 47 -9.69 -5.03 1.96
N ALA A 48 -8.59 -4.44 1.52
CA ALA A 48 -8.25 -3.05 1.72
C ALA A 48 -7.80 -2.45 0.39
N LEU A 49 -8.10 -1.17 0.22
CA LEU A 49 -7.63 -0.38 -0.90
C LEU A 49 -6.32 0.31 -0.51
N HIS A 50 -5.24 0.00 -1.23
CA HIS A 50 -3.92 0.55 -1.00
C HIS A 50 -3.57 1.59 -2.06
N TYR A 51 -2.97 2.70 -1.63
CA TYR A 51 -2.41 3.71 -2.50
C TYR A 51 -0.88 3.65 -2.51
N SER A 52 -0.29 3.71 -3.70
CA SER A 52 1.12 4.02 -3.89
C SER A 52 1.28 5.12 -4.95
N PRO A 53 2.03 6.21 -4.66
CA PRO A 53 2.21 7.32 -5.59
C PRO A 53 3.04 6.96 -6.83
N LEU A 54 3.75 5.83 -6.80
CA LEU A 54 4.55 5.35 -7.93
C LEU A 54 3.80 4.38 -8.85
N SER A 55 2.61 3.92 -8.44
CA SER A 55 1.77 3.07 -9.28
C SER A 55 0.99 3.92 -10.27
N THR A 56 1.20 3.68 -11.55
CA THR A 56 0.50 4.36 -12.65
C THR A 56 -0.66 3.55 -13.21
N ILE A 57 -0.94 2.38 -12.63
CA ILE A 57 -1.96 1.45 -13.11
C ILE A 57 -3.32 1.80 -12.49
N ASN A 58 -4.37 1.79 -13.31
CA ASN A 58 -5.74 1.94 -12.86
C ASN A 58 -6.47 0.58 -12.83
N ASN A 59 -6.52 -0.03 -11.64
CA ASN A 59 -7.19 -1.32 -11.41
C ASN A 59 -8.72 -1.18 -11.19
N GLY A 60 -9.31 -0.03 -11.55
CA GLY A 60 -10.73 0.26 -11.38
C GLY A 60 -11.10 1.03 -10.12
N PHE A 61 -10.11 1.43 -9.32
CA PHE A 61 -10.25 2.27 -8.14
C PHE A 61 -9.44 3.58 -8.24
N GLY A 62 -9.03 3.93 -9.46
CA GLY A 62 -8.23 5.11 -9.76
C GLY A 62 -6.73 4.80 -9.83
N ILE A 63 -5.99 5.67 -10.51
CA ILE A 63 -4.54 5.55 -10.67
C ILE A 63 -3.86 5.58 -9.29
N GLY A 64 -3.00 4.60 -9.06
CA GLY A 64 -2.25 4.45 -7.82
C GLY A 64 -2.97 3.63 -6.75
N PHE A 65 -4.26 3.33 -6.93
CA PHE A 65 -5.05 2.53 -6.01
C PHE A 65 -5.24 1.09 -6.49
N GLU A 66 -5.03 0.13 -5.60
CA GLU A 66 -5.26 -1.29 -5.85
C GLU A 66 -5.78 -2.03 -4.61
N LEU A 67 -6.45 -3.17 -4.82
CA LEU A 67 -6.80 -4.07 -3.72
C LEU A 67 -5.57 -4.85 -3.26
N ASN A 68 -5.48 -5.19 -1.98
CA ASN A 68 -4.44 -6.05 -1.39
C ASN A 68 -4.54 -7.53 -1.82
N LEU A 69 -4.52 -7.78 -3.12
CA LEU A 69 -4.53 -9.11 -3.72
C LEU A 69 -3.20 -9.40 -4.38
N SER A 70 -2.78 -10.66 -4.32
CA SER A 70 -1.57 -11.07 -5.03
C SER A 70 -1.75 -10.92 -6.53
N SER A 71 -0.69 -10.61 -7.25
CA SER A 71 -0.69 -10.62 -8.71
C SER A 71 0.68 -11.01 -9.24
N TYR A 72 0.71 -11.61 -10.42
CA TYR A 72 1.95 -11.88 -11.13
C TYR A 72 1.85 -11.46 -12.60
N ASP A 73 2.60 -10.43 -12.98
CA ASP A 73 2.69 -9.92 -14.34
C ASP A 73 3.78 -10.66 -15.12
N THR A 74 3.38 -11.35 -16.19
CA THR A 74 4.29 -12.17 -17.00
C THR A 74 5.23 -11.34 -17.87
N HIS A 75 4.89 -10.09 -18.16
CA HIS A 75 5.71 -9.21 -18.99
C HIS A 75 6.83 -8.56 -18.16
N THR A 76 6.47 -8.01 -17.00
CA THR A 76 7.43 -7.34 -16.12
C THR A 76 8.13 -8.27 -15.13
N GLY A 77 7.62 -9.50 -15.00
CA GLY A 77 8.06 -10.45 -13.98
C GLY A 77 7.69 -10.05 -12.56
N LYS A 78 6.89 -8.99 -12.35
CA LYS A 78 6.53 -8.49 -11.03
C LYS A 78 5.55 -9.45 -10.35
N LEU A 79 5.92 -9.93 -9.16
CA LEU A 79 5.06 -10.70 -8.26
C LEU A 79 4.75 -9.82 -7.04
N LEU A 80 3.49 -9.42 -6.90
CA LEU A 80 2.97 -8.77 -5.71
C LEU A 80 2.23 -9.82 -4.87
N LEU A 81 2.48 -9.86 -3.57
CA LEU A 81 1.76 -10.71 -2.63
C LEU A 81 0.64 -9.91 -1.95
N SER A 82 -0.39 -10.61 -1.46
CA SER A 82 -1.46 -10.04 -0.62
C SER A 82 -0.96 -9.37 0.67
N THR A 83 0.28 -9.65 1.08
CA THR A 83 0.99 -8.98 2.19
C THR A 83 1.56 -7.61 1.82
N GLY A 84 1.55 -7.24 0.54
CA GLY A 84 2.22 -6.05 0.00
C GLY A 84 3.70 -6.27 -0.34
N GLU A 85 4.26 -7.46 -0.10
CA GLU A 85 5.62 -7.80 -0.52
C GLU A 85 5.71 -7.88 -2.06
N GLU A 86 6.71 -7.21 -2.65
CA GLU A 86 6.99 -7.23 -4.08
C GLU A 86 8.28 -8.01 -4.38
N TYR A 87 8.23 -8.86 -5.40
CA TYR A 87 9.36 -9.62 -5.91
C TYR A 87 9.42 -9.61 -7.43
N ARG A 88 10.53 -10.11 -7.97
CA ARG A 88 10.71 -10.37 -9.41
C ARG A 88 10.84 -11.85 -9.66
N VAL A 89 10.09 -12.41 -10.60
CA VAL A 89 10.21 -13.79 -11.06
C VAL A 89 11.15 -13.83 -12.26
N SER A 90 12.03 -14.83 -12.33
CA SER A 90 12.91 -15.07 -13.47
C SER A 90 12.13 -15.22 -14.76
N SER A 91 12.80 -14.98 -15.90
CA SER A 91 12.22 -15.20 -17.24
C SER A 91 11.72 -16.63 -17.47
N SER A 92 12.29 -17.62 -16.76
CA SER A 92 11.81 -19.00 -16.76
C SER A 92 10.47 -19.21 -16.02
N GLY A 93 9.99 -18.21 -15.27
CA GLY A 93 8.76 -18.28 -14.48
C GLY A 93 8.85 -19.16 -13.23
N LYS A 94 10.06 -19.60 -12.84
CA LYS A 94 10.27 -20.63 -11.80
C LYS A 94 10.95 -20.11 -10.55
N ILE A 95 11.77 -19.07 -10.67
CA ILE A 95 12.62 -18.60 -9.57
C ILE A 95 12.15 -17.22 -9.15
N VAL A 96 11.76 -17.08 -7.88
CA VAL A 96 11.54 -15.77 -7.27
C VAL A 96 12.89 -15.20 -6.87
N LYS A 97 13.32 -14.13 -7.54
CA LYS A 97 14.57 -13.41 -7.27
C LYS A 97 14.50 -12.77 -5.89
N GLN A 98 15.65 -12.70 -5.22
CA GLN A 98 15.87 -11.92 -4.00
C GLN A 98 14.93 -12.28 -2.82
N LYS A 99 14.30 -13.46 -2.87
CA LYS A 99 13.51 -14.03 -1.77
C LYS A 99 14.44 -14.60 -0.69
N LYS A 100 14.73 -13.81 0.35
CA LYS A 100 15.60 -14.22 1.47
C LYS A 100 14.84 -14.97 2.58
N LEU A 101 13.58 -14.63 2.81
CA LEU A 101 12.73 -15.29 3.79
C LEU A 101 11.92 -16.40 3.12
N ASN A 102 11.83 -17.56 3.78
CA ASN A 102 11.00 -18.67 3.30
C ASN A 102 9.59 -18.63 3.90
N ASN A 103 8.87 -17.54 3.65
CA ASN A 103 7.49 -17.29 4.12
C ASN A 103 6.40 -17.74 3.12
N PHE A 104 6.73 -17.94 1.84
CA PHE A 104 5.82 -18.47 0.82
C PHE A 104 6.55 -19.32 -0.22
N ALA A 105 5.86 -20.12 -1.01
CA ALA A 105 6.39 -20.78 -2.21
C ALA A 105 5.53 -20.41 -3.43
N PHE A 106 6.17 -19.85 -4.46
CA PHE A 106 5.53 -19.61 -5.75
C PHE A 106 5.72 -20.82 -6.66
N LYS A 107 4.65 -21.30 -7.27
CA LYS A 107 4.64 -22.46 -8.17
C LYS A 107 3.87 -22.11 -9.43
N LYS A 108 4.56 -22.01 -10.57
CA LYS A 108 3.90 -22.02 -11.87
C LYS A 108 3.50 -23.47 -12.19
N LEU A 109 2.19 -23.73 -12.29
CA LEU A 109 1.67 -25.08 -12.51
C LEU A 109 1.61 -25.41 -14.00
N ASP A 110 1.10 -24.47 -14.79
CA ASP A 110 0.98 -24.55 -16.24
C ASP A 110 0.97 -23.10 -16.82
N ASP A 111 0.60 -22.95 -18.09
CA ASP A 111 0.58 -21.63 -18.75
C ASP A 111 -0.59 -20.72 -18.34
N ALA A 112 -1.63 -21.29 -17.75
CA ALA A 112 -2.83 -20.57 -17.30
C ALA A 112 -2.97 -20.52 -15.77
N ASN A 113 -2.21 -21.33 -15.00
CA ASN A 113 -2.35 -21.42 -13.55
C ASN A 113 -1.01 -21.31 -12.79
N CYS A 114 -1.04 -20.54 -11.71
CA CYS A 114 0.03 -20.46 -10.71
C CYS A 114 -0.54 -20.64 -9.29
N GLN A 115 0.33 -20.89 -8.32
CA GLN A 115 -0.03 -20.95 -6.90
C GLN A 115 1.00 -20.21 -6.04
N ILE A 116 0.50 -19.57 -4.99
CA ILE A 116 1.31 -19.07 -3.87
C ILE A 116 0.90 -19.84 -2.62
N VAL A 117 1.84 -20.58 -2.03
CA VAL A 117 1.62 -21.36 -0.81
C VAL A 117 2.32 -20.66 0.35
N TYR A 118 1.56 -20.11 1.29
CA TYR A 118 2.11 -19.41 2.45
C TYR A 118 2.48 -20.37 3.57
N LYS A 119 3.43 -19.97 4.43
CA LYS A 119 3.84 -20.74 5.61
C LYS A 119 2.69 -21.00 6.59
N SER A 120 1.65 -20.16 6.57
CA SER A 120 0.41 -20.35 7.35
C SER A 120 -0.44 -21.53 6.88
N GLY A 121 -0.14 -22.13 5.72
CA GLY A 121 -0.97 -23.14 5.06
C GLY A 121 -2.08 -22.55 4.18
N LEU A 122 -2.19 -21.22 4.10
CA LEU A 122 -3.04 -20.56 3.12
C LEU A 122 -2.47 -20.77 1.71
N ILE A 123 -3.33 -21.08 0.75
CA ILE A 123 -2.94 -21.26 -0.66
C ILE A 123 -3.78 -20.31 -1.52
N GLU A 124 -3.10 -19.46 -2.28
CA GLU A 124 -3.74 -18.67 -3.33
C GLU A 124 -3.51 -19.37 -4.68
N HIS A 125 -4.60 -19.72 -5.35
CA HIS A 125 -4.61 -20.22 -6.71
C HIS A 125 -4.83 -19.04 -7.64
N LEU A 126 -3.92 -18.83 -8.57
CA LEU A 126 -3.95 -17.72 -9.50
C LEU A 126 -4.21 -18.24 -10.91
N SER A 127 -5.07 -17.56 -11.65
CA SER A 127 -5.37 -17.85 -13.04
C SER A 127 -4.97 -16.66 -13.93
N LEU A 128 -4.48 -16.96 -15.13
CA LEU A 128 -4.02 -15.95 -16.08
C LEU A 128 -5.20 -15.19 -16.69
N HIS A 129 -5.17 -13.88 -16.57
CA HIS A 129 -6.06 -12.96 -17.27
C HIS A 129 -5.23 -12.02 -18.14
N LYS A 130 -5.25 -12.24 -19.45
CA LYS A 130 -4.37 -11.57 -20.43
C LYS A 130 -2.89 -11.83 -20.10
N SER A 131 -2.21 -10.88 -19.44
CA SER A 131 -0.80 -10.96 -19.07
C SER A 131 -0.55 -11.00 -17.56
N VAL A 132 -1.61 -11.04 -16.75
CA VAL A 132 -1.50 -10.98 -15.29
C VAL A 132 -2.23 -12.15 -14.66
N PHE A 133 -1.52 -12.91 -13.86
CA PHE A 133 -2.08 -13.91 -12.96
C PHE A 133 -2.69 -13.21 -11.76
N VAL A 134 -3.96 -13.50 -11.48
CA VAL A 134 -4.71 -12.95 -10.34
C VAL A 134 -5.44 -14.07 -9.60
N PRO A 135 -5.76 -13.94 -8.30
CA PRO A 135 -6.28 -15.04 -7.51
C PRO A 135 -7.69 -15.39 -7.99
N SER A 136 -7.91 -16.66 -8.34
CA SER A 136 -9.22 -17.22 -8.68
C SER A 136 -9.82 -18.00 -7.51
N ARG A 137 -8.97 -18.51 -6.60
CA ARG A 137 -9.39 -19.20 -5.38
C ARG A 137 -8.37 -19.02 -4.26
N ILE A 138 -8.83 -18.83 -3.03
CA ILE A 138 -8.00 -18.79 -1.82
C ILE A 138 -8.45 -19.90 -0.89
N SER A 139 -7.58 -20.86 -0.59
CA SER A 139 -7.89 -22.05 0.21
C SER A 139 -7.22 -21.95 1.58
N GLY A 140 -8.01 -22.13 2.64
CA GLY A 140 -7.50 -22.23 4.01
C GLY A 140 -7.02 -23.66 4.35
N PRO A 141 -6.26 -23.83 5.45
CA PRO A 141 -5.76 -25.14 5.87
C PRO A 141 -6.86 -26.18 6.15
N CYS A 142 -8.09 -25.73 6.46
CA CYS A 142 -9.25 -26.57 6.71
C CYS A 142 -10.00 -27.04 5.45
N GLY A 143 -9.50 -26.71 4.25
CA GLY A 143 -10.12 -27.07 2.97
C GLY A 143 -11.23 -26.15 2.48
N ARG A 144 -11.72 -25.23 3.33
CA ARG A 144 -12.65 -24.16 2.92
C ARG A 144 -11.93 -23.11 2.08
N SER A 145 -12.67 -22.43 1.21
CA SER A 145 -12.09 -21.48 0.29
C SER A 145 -12.96 -20.25 0.03
N LEU A 146 -12.31 -19.20 -0.47
CA LEU A 146 -12.93 -18.09 -1.18
C LEU A 146 -12.74 -18.31 -2.68
N ASN A 147 -13.73 -17.91 -3.46
CA ASN A 147 -13.69 -17.90 -4.92
C ASN A 147 -13.75 -16.45 -5.42
N LEU A 148 -12.90 -16.11 -6.38
CA LEU A 148 -12.77 -14.76 -6.91
C LEU A 148 -13.05 -14.78 -8.40
N ARG A 149 -13.99 -13.95 -8.85
CA ARG A 149 -14.34 -13.82 -10.28
C ARG A 149 -13.81 -12.50 -10.83
N TRP A 150 -13.21 -12.58 -12.02
CA TRP A 150 -12.58 -11.46 -12.70
C TRP A 150 -13.20 -11.22 -14.08
N SER A 151 -13.37 -9.95 -14.44
CA SER A 151 -13.78 -9.53 -15.77
C SER A 151 -12.57 -9.10 -16.60
N SER A 152 -12.39 -9.76 -17.74
CA SER A 152 -11.37 -9.41 -18.74
C SER A 152 -11.85 -8.36 -19.75
N LYS A 153 -13.07 -7.82 -19.58
CA LYS A 153 -13.58 -6.69 -20.37
C LYS A 153 -12.71 -5.44 -20.17
N TYR A 154 -12.08 -5.32 -19.00
CA TYR A 154 -11.17 -4.24 -18.65
C TYR A 154 -9.70 -4.64 -18.89
N THR A 155 -8.82 -3.66 -19.02
CA THR A 155 -7.36 -3.84 -19.05
C THR A 155 -6.74 -2.87 -18.04
N PRO A 156 -6.10 -3.36 -16.95
CA PRO A 156 -6.01 -4.76 -16.53
C PRO A 156 -7.38 -5.37 -16.16
N ALA A 157 -7.43 -6.70 -16.03
CA ALA A 157 -8.64 -7.39 -15.58
C ALA A 157 -9.05 -6.93 -14.18
N ARG A 158 -10.36 -6.87 -13.92
CA ARG A 158 -10.89 -6.33 -12.67
C ARG A 158 -11.72 -7.35 -11.92
N LEU A 159 -11.57 -7.43 -10.60
CA LEU A 159 -12.34 -8.32 -9.74
C LEU A 159 -13.79 -7.86 -9.73
N THR A 160 -14.75 -8.76 -9.96
CA THR A 160 -16.18 -8.41 -9.97
C THR A 160 -16.94 -9.03 -8.81
N GLN A 161 -16.44 -10.11 -8.22
CA GLN A 161 -17.12 -10.82 -7.16
C GLN A 161 -16.17 -11.64 -6.31
N VAL A 162 -16.43 -11.71 -5.00
CA VAL A 162 -15.86 -12.70 -4.09
C VAL A 162 -16.99 -13.46 -3.42
N SER A 163 -16.93 -14.78 -3.45
CA SER A 163 -17.86 -15.68 -2.75
C SER A 163 -17.12 -16.67 -1.88
N ASP A 164 -17.81 -17.29 -0.93
CA ASP A 164 -17.24 -18.41 -0.17
C ASP A 164 -17.37 -19.74 -0.92
N GLY A 165 -16.99 -20.83 -0.23
CA GLY A 165 -17.03 -22.19 -0.76
C GLY A 165 -18.43 -22.75 -0.94
N ASP A 166 -19.42 -22.20 -0.23
CA ASP A 166 -20.82 -22.61 -0.29
C ASP A 166 -21.61 -21.82 -1.35
N GLY A 167 -20.98 -20.79 -1.92
CA GLY A 167 -21.52 -19.98 -3.02
C GLY A 167 -22.12 -18.65 -2.56
N THR A 168 -22.10 -18.33 -1.27
CA THR A 168 -22.58 -17.04 -0.75
C THR A 168 -21.69 -15.91 -1.23
N VAL A 169 -22.29 -14.88 -1.83
CA VAL A 169 -21.57 -13.69 -2.30
C VAL A 169 -21.22 -12.81 -1.11
N LEU A 170 -19.92 -12.62 -0.87
CA LEU A 170 -19.42 -11.82 0.24
C LEU A 170 -19.26 -10.35 -0.15
N CYS A 171 -18.83 -10.09 -1.38
CA CYS A 171 -18.81 -8.75 -1.95
C CYS A 171 -18.82 -8.79 -3.49
N SER A 172 -19.26 -7.69 -4.10
CA SER A 172 -19.27 -7.50 -5.56
C SER A 172 -18.86 -6.10 -5.95
N MET A 173 -18.35 -5.95 -7.18
CA MET A 173 -17.96 -4.65 -7.71
C MET A 173 -18.58 -4.39 -9.08
N ALA A 174 -19.23 -3.24 -9.19
CA ALA A 174 -19.68 -2.66 -10.44
C ALA A 174 -18.75 -1.51 -10.81
N TYR A 175 -18.27 -1.49 -12.05
CA TYR A 175 -17.33 -0.49 -12.55
C TYR A 175 -18.02 0.51 -13.47
N PRO A 176 -17.42 1.70 -13.70
CA PRO A 176 -17.97 2.68 -14.62
C PRO A 176 -18.28 2.11 -16.00
N ASP A 177 -19.41 2.55 -16.56
CA ASP A 177 -19.89 2.24 -17.89
C ASP A 177 -20.56 3.50 -18.50
N GLU A 178 -21.33 3.33 -19.59
CA GLU A 178 -22.03 4.46 -20.22
C GLU A 178 -23.11 5.08 -19.31
N SER A 179 -23.57 4.36 -18.28
CA SER A 179 -24.66 4.77 -17.39
C SER A 179 -24.14 5.39 -16.08
N TYR A 180 -22.97 4.98 -15.58
CA TYR A 180 -22.43 5.45 -14.30
C TYR A 180 -20.93 5.73 -14.37
N ALA A 181 -20.49 6.84 -13.78
CA ALA A 181 -19.08 7.27 -13.76
C ALA A 181 -18.32 6.85 -12.48
N THR A 182 -18.91 5.99 -11.65
CA THR A 182 -18.38 5.57 -10.35
C THR A 182 -18.16 4.06 -10.30
N THR A 183 -17.22 3.63 -9.46
CA THR A 183 -17.12 2.21 -9.06
C THR A 183 -17.96 2.04 -7.79
N THR A 184 -18.77 0.98 -7.71
CA THR A 184 -19.53 0.61 -6.51
C THR A 184 -19.03 -0.72 -5.99
N PHE A 185 -18.66 -0.75 -4.71
CA PHE A 185 -18.33 -1.97 -3.96
C PHE A 185 -19.47 -2.28 -3.00
N THR A 186 -20.14 -3.40 -3.21
CA THR A 186 -21.27 -3.84 -2.38
C THR A 186 -20.82 -4.99 -1.50
N VAL A 187 -21.05 -4.87 -0.20
CA VAL A 187 -20.81 -5.93 0.78
C VAL A 187 -22.10 -6.71 1.01
N LEU A 188 -22.01 -8.04 1.07
CA LEU A 188 -23.14 -8.96 1.30
C LEU A 188 -24.38 -8.59 0.45
N PRO A 189 -24.26 -8.53 -0.89
CA PRO A 189 -25.33 -8.03 -1.77
C PRO A 189 -26.66 -8.78 -1.64
N ASP A 190 -26.62 -10.04 -1.18
CA ASP A 190 -27.80 -10.88 -1.00
C ASP A 190 -28.41 -10.80 0.43
N ASP A 191 -27.82 -10.02 1.35
CA ASP A 191 -28.29 -9.81 2.73
C ASP A 191 -28.92 -8.41 2.90
N ASN A 192 -30.25 -8.35 2.88
CA ASN A 192 -30.99 -7.08 2.95
C ASN A 192 -30.78 -6.27 4.24
N GLU A 193 -30.29 -6.88 5.32
CA GLU A 193 -30.10 -6.20 6.61
C GLU A 193 -28.67 -5.71 6.80
N ARG A 194 -27.70 -6.47 6.28
CA ARG A 194 -26.26 -6.22 6.49
C ARG A 194 -25.55 -5.67 5.25
N SER A 195 -26.24 -5.60 4.12
CA SER A 195 -25.69 -5.04 2.88
C SER A 195 -25.40 -3.55 3.03
N TYR A 196 -24.28 -3.12 2.45
CA TYR A 196 -23.96 -1.71 2.30
C TYR A 196 -23.08 -1.48 1.07
N ASP A 197 -23.20 -0.27 0.51
CA ASP A 197 -22.42 0.17 -0.63
C ASP A 197 -21.29 1.11 -0.22
N THR A 198 -20.16 0.98 -0.90
CA THR A 198 -19.08 1.97 -0.93
C THR A 198 -18.87 2.46 -2.36
N ILE A 199 -19.06 3.76 -2.57
CA ILE A 199 -19.02 4.41 -3.89
C ILE A 199 -17.71 5.17 -4.04
N PHE A 200 -16.99 4.89 -5.13
CA PHE A 200 -15.73 5.49 -5.51
C PHE A 200 -15.94 6.43 -6.68
N LYS A 201 -15.62 7.72 -6.50
CA LYS A 201 -15.77 8.76 -7.53
C LYS A 201 -14.41 9.23 -8.01
N PHE A 202 -14.31 9.38 -9.33
CA PHE A 202 -13.07 9.73 -10.00
C PHE A 202 -13.11 11.10 -10.67
N THR A 203 -11.94 11.68 -10.90
CA THR A 203 -11.73 12.82 -11.80
C THR A 203 -10.39 12.61 -12.49
N ASN A 204 -10.36 12.63 -13.82
CA ASN A 204 -9.18 12.31 -14.62
C ASN A 204 -8.49 11.00 -14.17
N GLU A 205 -9.29 9.95 -13.96
CA GLU A 205 -8.84 8.63 -13.46
C GLU A 205 -8.23 8.59 -12.05
N HIS A 206 -8.20 9.70 -11.30
CA HIS A 206 -7.79 9.72 -9.89
C HIS A 206 -9.01 9.61 -8.97
N LEU A 207 -8.90 8.84 -7.90
CA LEU A 207 -9.94 8.70 -6.88
C LEU A 207 -10.01 9.96 -6.02
N VAL A 208 -11.08 10.74 -6.14
CA VAL A 208 -11.24 12.02 -5.42
C VAL A 208 -12.18 11.92 -4.23
N LYS A 209 -13.07 10.92 -4.21
CA LYS A 209 -14.03 10.72 -3.12
C LYS A 209 -14.41 9.26 -2.95
N VAL A 210 -14.48 8.81 -1.70
CA VAL A 210 -15.09 7.54 -1.29
C VAL A 210 -16.26 7.84 -0.38
N THR A 211 -17.42 7.23 -0.63
CA THR A 211 -18.63 7.36 0.20
C THR A 211 -19.07 5.98 0.65
N CYS A 212 -19.04 5.69 1.95
CA CYS A 212 -19.47 4.42 2.53
C CYS A 212 -20.81 4.57 3.24
N HIS A 213 -21.79 3.77 2.83
CA HIS A 213 -23.17 3.78 3.31
C HIS A 213 -23.43 2.75 4.42
N MET A 214 -22.39 2.31 5.13
CA MET A 214 -22.53 1.38 6.26
C MET A 214 -23.28 2.00 7.46
N VAL A 215 -23.23 3.32 7.60
CA VAL A 215 -23.89 4.07 8.68
C VAL A 215 -24.48 5.37 8.13
N GLU A 216 -25.40 5.97 8.89
CA GLU A 216 -25.98 7.29 8.56
C GLU A 216 -25.57 8.36 9.60
N PRO A 217 -25.09 9.54 9.17
CA PRO A 217 -24.81 9.92 7.79
C PRO A 217 -23.64 9.12 7.19
N ALA A 218 -23.68 8.92 5.87
CA ALA A 218 -22.62 8.21 5.15
C ALA A 218 -21.20 8.75 5.45
N LEU A 219 -20.24 7.83 5.54
CA LEU A 219 -18.85 8.14 5.80
C LEU A 219 -18.16 8.56 4.50
N VAL A 220 -17.55 9.75 4.49
CA VAL A 220 -16.92 10.34 3.31
C VAL A 220 -15.43 10.56 3.51
N TRP A 221 -14.63 10.04 2.57
CA TRP A 221 -13.23 10.40 2.40
C TRP A 221 -13.04 11.21 1.13
N THR A 222 -12.13 12.19 1.14
CA THR A 222 -11.72 12.93 -0.07
C THR A 222 -10.21 12.98 -0.20
N PHE A 223 -9.75 13.04 -1.46
CA PHE A 223 -8.33 13.02 -1.79
C PHE A 223 -8.01 14.14 -2.79
N ASP A 224 -7.01 14.95 -2.47
CA ASP A 224 -6.46 15.95 -3.38
C ASP A 224 -5.09 15.51 -3.90
N TYR A 225 -4.75 15.96 -5.10
CA TYR A 225 -3.53 15.58 -5.80
C TYR A 225 -2.80 16.81 -6.34
N ASP A 226 -1.47 16.72 -6.43
CA ASP A 226 -0.63 17.68 -7.15
C ASP A 226 0.53 16.97 -7.86
N ASP A 227 1.17 17.67 -8.79
CA ASP A 227 2.36 17.19 -9.49
C ASP A 227 3.61 17.53 -8.65
N VAL A 228 4.29 16.50 -8.15
CA VAL A 228 5.32 16.59 -7.09
C VAL A 228 6.70 16.09 -7.53
N GLY A 229 7.71 16.41 -6.71
CA GLY A 229 9.10 16.02 -6.89
C GLY A 229 9.90 16.97 -7.81
N PRO A 230 11.22 16.71 -7.98
CA PRO A 230 12.18 17.57 -8.69
C PRO A 230 11.79 18.02 -10.10
N LYS A 231 10.93 17.25 -10.78
CA LYS A 231 10.48 17.51 -12.15
C LYS A 231 8.97 17.61 -12.29
N LYS A 232 8.22 17.62 -11.17
CA LYS A 232 6.75 17.53 -11.16
C LYS A 232 6.22 16.40 -12.06
N GLY A 233 6.95 15.27 -12.08
CA GLY A 233 6.64 14.14 -12.95
C GLY A 233 5.76 13.08 -12.31
N CYS A 234 5.42 13.23 -11.03
CA CYS A 234 4.61 12.28 -10.28
C CYS A 234 3.39 13.00 -9.72
N ARG A 235 2.19 12.56 -10.09
CA ARG A 235 0.94 13.10 -9.55
C ARG A 235 0.56 12.34 -8.29
N ALA A 236 0.79 12.95 -7.13
CA ALA A 236 0.66 12.28 -5.83
C ALA A 236 -0.40 12.93 -4.95
N ILE A 237 -0.94 12.16 -4.00
CA ILE A 237 -1.86 12.68 -2.98
C ILE A 237 -1.14 13.70 -2.10
N THR A 238 -1.79 14.85 -1.91
CA THR A 238 -1.33 15.96 -1.06
C THR A 238 -2.27 16.23 0.11
N THR A 239 -3.54 15.83 0.02
CA THR A 239 -4.50 15.94 1.12
C THR A 239 -5.38 14.70 1.19
N VAL A 240 -5.64 14.22 2.40
CA VAL A 240 -6.67 13.22 2.71
C VAL A 240 -7.58 13.80 3.79
N ALA A 241 -8.88 13.85 3.53
CA ALA A 241 -9.86 14.14 4.59
C ALA A 241 -10.68 12.89 4.87
N ALA A 242 -10.89 12.60 6.15
CA ALA A 242 -11.64 11.44 6.63
C ALA A 242 -12.97 11.89 7.28
N PRO A 243 -13.97 10.99 7.38
CA PRO A 243 -15.31 11.34 7.87
C PRO A 243 -15.34 11.85 9.33
N THR A 244 -14.30 11.56 10.10
CA THR A 244 -14.18 11.96 11.52
C THR A 244 -13.71 13.41 11.70
N GLY A 245 -13.44 14.13 10.60
CA GLY A 245 -12.86 15.48 10.62
C GLY A 245 -11.33 15.48 10.64
N LEU A 246 -10.70 14.31 10.61
CA LEU A 246 -9.26 14.17 10.40
C LEU A 246 -8.89 14.67 9.00
N ILE A 247 -7.87 15.53 8.93
CA ILE A 247 -7.26 16.00 7.68
C ILE A 247 -5.76 15.76 7.76
N GLU A 248 -5.25 14.99 6.80
CA GLU A 248 -3.82 14.80 6.58
C GLU A 248 -3.37 15.61 5.38
N GLN A 249 -2.27 16.35 5.52
CA GLN A 249 -1.65 17.12 4.44
C GLN A 249 -0.20 16.73 4.28
N VAL A 250 0.22 16.52 3.03
CA VAL A 250 1.54 16.05 2.66
C VAL A 250 2.16 17.04 1.69
N ARG A 251 3.37 17.49 2.02
CA ARG A 251 4.21 18.30 1.13
C ARG A 251 5.47 17.52 0.80
N TYR A 252 5.83 17.53 -0.47
CA TYR A 252 7.01 16.85 -1.00
C TYR A 252 8.12 17.87 -1.26
N TYR A 253 9.36 17.41 -1.28
CA TYR A 253 10.46 18.24 -1.78
C TYR A 253 10.25 18.59 -3.26
N SER A 254 10.49 19.86 -3.61
CA SER A 254 10.31 20.37 -4.99
C SER A 254 11.56 20.27 -5.85
N GLU A 255 12.75 20.31 -5.24
CA GLU A 255 14.05 20.26 -5.94
C GLU A 255 14.86 18.99 -5.61
N GLU A 256 14.50 18.31 -4.53
CA GLU A 256 15.19 17.12 -4.02
C GLU A 256 14.29 15.88 -4.13
N GLY A 257 14.92 14.70 -4.14
CA GLY A 257 14.22 13.42 -4.22
C GLY A 257 15.14 12.25 -3.95
N MET A 258 14.58 11.05 -4.01
CA MET A 258 15.33 9.81 -3.92
C MET A 258 15.94 9.52 -5.29
N ALA A 259 17.22 9.88 -5.47
CA ALA A 259 17.95 9.67 -6.71
C ALA A 259 18.30 8.19 -6.93
N PHE A 260 18.27 7.77 -8.19
CA PHE A 260 18.92 6.52 -8.62
C PHE A 260 20.44 6.71 -8.74
N PRO A 261 21.24 5.63 -8.80
CA PRO A 261 22.63 5.72 -9.22
C PRO A 261 22.73 6.32 -10.63
N ASP A 262 23.77 7.10 -10.90
CA ASP A 262 23.93 7.84 -12.17
C ASP A 262 23.79 6.95 -13.42
N ILE A 263 24.30 5.71 -13.36
CA ILE A 263 24.24 4.75 -14.47
C ILE A 263 22.80 4.38 -14.89
N ALA A 264 21.83 4.48 -13.97
CA ALA A 264 20.43 4.20 -14.26
C ALA A 264 19.80 5.25 -15.19
N LYS A 265 20.34 6.49 -15.20
CA LYS A 265 19.83 7.63 -15.99
C LYS A 265 18.33 7.90 -15.81
N LEU A 266 17.80 7.59 -14.63
CA LEU A 266 16.40 7.82 -14.25
C LEU A 266 16.25 9.09 -13.42
N PRO A 267 15.11 9.80 -13.51
CA PRO A 267 14.83 10.92 -12.62
C PRO A 267 14.67 10.45 -11.17
N ALA A 268 15.03 11.30 -10.21
CA ALA A 268 14.79 11.05 -8.80
C ALA A 268 13.29 10.91 -8.49
N LEU A 269 12.95 10.00 -7.59
CA LEU A 269 11.58 9.79 -7.11
C LEU A 269 11.22 10.84 -6.05
N PRO A 270 9.95 11.27 -5.95
CA PRO A 270 9.54 12.22 -4.93
C PRO A 270 9.71 11.63 -3.52
N CYS A 271 9.99 12.48 -2.54
CA CYS A 271 9.94 12.13 -1.13
C CYS A 271 9.27 13.23 -0.31
N VAL A 272 8.57 12.82 0.75
CA VAL A 272 7.84 13.72 1.64
C VAL A 272 8.83 14.60 2.41
N GLN A 273 8.56 15.90 2.44
CA GLN A 273 9.24 16.89 3.28
C GLN A 273 8.48 17.13 4.58
N ARG A 274 7.15 17.17 4.52
CA ARG A 274 6.30 17.49 5.66
C ARG A 274 4.99 16.73 5.60
N HIS A 275 4.61 16.13 6.72
CA HIS A 275 3.30 15.50 6.92
C HIS A 275 2.62 16.18 8.11
N THR A 276 1.42 16.69 7.90
CA THR A 276 0.63 17.40 8.92
C THR A 276 -0.66 16.64 9.14
N VAL A 277 -0.92 16.24 10.38
CA VAL A 277 -2.12 15.53 10.79
C VAL A 277 -2.93 16.48 11.66
N SER A 278 -4.12 16.85 11.19
CA SER A 278 -5.09 17.65 11.94
C SER A 278 -6.21 16.71 12.41
N PRO A 279 -6.26 16.31 13.69
CA PRO A 279 -7.16 15.24 14.15
C PRO A 279 -8.66 15.59 14.11
N GLY A 280 -9.01 16.86 13.92
CA GLY A 280 -10.37 17.36 14.08
C GLY A 280 -10.73 17.64 15.55
N GLY A 281 -11.99 18.00 15.80
CA GLY A 281 -12.53 18.19 17.15
C GLY A 281 -11.82 19.25 18.00
N GLY A 282 -11.14 20.23 17.38
CA GLY A 282 -10.38 21.27 18.08
C GLY A 282 -9.02 20.83 18.66
N GLN A 283 -8.58 19.60 18.38
CA GLN A 283 -7.27 19.11 18.82
C GLN A 283 -6.14 19.78 18.02
N ALA A 284 -4.99 19.97 18.67
CA ALA A 284 -3.82 20.54 18.02
C ALA A 284 -3.31 19.61 16.91
N LYS A 285 -2.90 20.20 15.78
CA LYS A 285 -2.27 19.46 14.70
C LYS A 285 -0.89 18.93 15.12
N SER A 286 -0.55 17.77 14.61
CA SER A 286 0.80 17.22 14.62
C SER A 286 1.49 17.54 13.30
N VAL A 287 2.76 17.93 13.34
CA VAL A 287 3.55 18.22 12.14
C VAL A 287 4.86 17.45 12.23
N THR A 288 5.08 16.55 11.28
CA THR A 288 6.33 15.82 11.13
C THR A 288 7.10 16.39 9.96
N GLN A 289 8.33 16.84 10.21
CA GLN A 289 9.27 17.25 9.16
C GLN A 289 10.26 16.12 8.91
N TRP A 290 10.45 15.78 7.64
CA TRP A 290 11.28 14.66 7.21
C TRP A 290 12.57 15.16 6.58
N THR A 291 13.68 14.55 6.98
CA THR A 291 14.99 14.73 6.34
C THR A 291 15.51 13.37 5.90
N TRP A 292 16.06 13.30 4.69
CA TRP A 292 16.55 12.07 4.08
C TRP A 292 18.07 12.13 3.90
N THR A 293 18.75 10.99 4.03
CA THR A 293 20.17 10.93 3.66
C THR A 293 20.35 11.04 2.15
N LYS A 294 21.54 11.47 1.70
CA LYS A 294 21.87 11.47 0.26
C LYS A 294 21.92 10.06 -0.33
N ASN A 295 22.56 9.13 0.39
CA ASN A 295 22.41 7.70 0.14
C ASN A 295 20.95 7.31 0.39
N ASN A 296 20.39 6.37 -0.36
CA ASN A 296 18.97 6.02 -0.26
C ASN A 296 18.72 4.57 -0.73
N TYR A 297 17.46 4.14 -0.63
CA TYR A 297 17.04 2.78 -0.98
C TYR A 297 17.20 2.43 -2.47
N LEU A 298 17.35 3.42 -3.36
CA LEU A 298 17.56 3.18 -4.79
C LEU A 298 19.05 2.98 -5.13
N GLY A 299 19.94 3.31 -4.19
CA GLY A 299 21.38 3.16 -4.38
C GLY A 299 22.14 4.40 -4.81
N ASN A 300 21.61 5.59 -4.53
CA ASN A 300 22.37 6.81 -4.80
C ASN A 300 23.76 6.77 -4.12
N ASN A 301 24.80 7.16 -4.83
CA ASN A 301 26.21 7.07 -4.39
C ASN A 301 26.72 5.66 -4.04
N ALA A 302 26.03 4.59 -4.43
CA ALA A 302 26.48 3.24 -4.11
C ALA A 302 27.60 2.73 -5.04
N GLY A 303 28.09 3.54 -5.97
CA GLY A 303 29.20 3.19 -6.87
C GLY A 303 28.88 2.02 -7.82
N LEU A 304 27.62 1.87 -8.22
CA LEU A 304 27.18 0.76 -9.06
C LEU A 304 27.76 0.84 -10.48
N ASN A 305 28.45 -0.23 -10.91
CA ASN A 305 28.95 -0.40 -12.28
C ASN A 305 27.91 -0.95 -13.24
N GLN A 306 26.79 -1.48 -12.73
CA GLN A 306 25.65 -2.00 -13.49
C GLN A 306 24.35 -1.70 -12.74
N TRP A 307 23.28 -1.44 -13.48
CA TRP A 307 21.93 -1.29 -12.94
C TRP A 307 20.92 -1.95 -13.86
N GLN A 308 19.97 -2.68 -13.29
CA GLN A 308 18.87 -3.32 -14.04
C GLN A 308 17.54 -2.99 -13.37
N PRO A 309 16.48 -2.70 -14.14
CA PRO A 309 15.18 -2.32 -13.60
C PRO A 309 14.43 -3.46 -12.88
N ASP A 310 14.82 -4.71 -13.11
CA ASP A 310 14.18 -5.92 -12.57
C ASP A 310 15.00 -6.59 -11.45
N THR A 311 15.97 -5.87 -10.89
CA THR A 311 16.74 -6.31 -9.73
C THR A 311 16.95 -5.16 -8.77
N ASP A 312 16.82 -5.43 -7.49
CA ASP A 312 17.32 -4.51 -6.47
C ASP A 312 18.85 -4.55 -6.48
N GLY A 313 19.46 -3.51 -7.06
CA GLY A 313 20.90 -3.39 -7.14
C GLY A 313 21.57 -3.38 -5.76
N MET A 314 20.90 -2.92 -4.70
CA MET A 314 21.47 -2.84 -3.36
C MET A 314 21.79 -4.20 -2.77
N LEU A 315 20.98 -5.22 -3.09
CA LEU A 315 21.22 -6.58 -2.61
C LEU A 315 22.44 -7.26 -3.25
N ASN A 316 22.93 -6.72 -4.38
CA ASN A 316 24.09 -7.23 -5.10
C ASN A 316 25.39 -6.49 -4.75
N ILE A 317 25.30 -5.46 -3.90
CA ILE A 317 26.44 -4.67 -3.46
C ILE A 317 27.14 -5.36 -2.29
N LEU A 318 28.44 -5.61 -2.46
CA LEU A 318 29.34 -6.10 -1.41
C LEU A 318 29.93 -4.98 -0.52
N LEU A 319 29.46 -3.73 -0.68
CA LEU A 319 29.81 -2.61 0.20
C LEU A 319 29.09 -2.79 1.53
N SER A 320 29.76 -3.42 2.48
CA SER A 320 29.28 -3.63 3.84
C SER A 320 29.01 -2.33 4.61
N ASP A 321 29.49 -1.18 4.11
CA ASP A 321 29.38 0.13 4.73
C ASP A 321 28.31 1.04 4.10
N TYR A 322 27.60 0.60 3.05
CA TYR A 322 26.53 1.40 2.47
C TYR A 322 25.34 1.51 3.43
N GLN A 323 25.16 2.71 3.97
CA GLN A 323 24.04 3.04 4.84
C GLN A 323 23.23 4.21 4.30
N TYR A 324 21.93 4.15 4.54
CA TYR A 324 21.00 5.24 4.29
C TYR A 324 20.00 5.35 5.44
N GLY A 325 19.16 6.39 5.43
CA GLY A 325 18.27 6.63 6.55
C GLY A 325 17.36 7.84 6.39
N SER A 326 16.62 8.09 7.46
CA SER A 326 15.69 9.19 7.59
C SER A 326 15.68 9.74 9.00
N THR A 327 15.30 11.01 9.12
CA THR A 327 15.00 11.66 10.40
C THR A 327 13.60 12.24 10.32
N ALA A 328 12.76 11.88 11.27
CA ALA A 328 11.41 12.41 11.45
C ALA A 328 11.38 13.29 12.69
N ASP A 329 11.25 14.61 12.48
CA ASP A 329 11.17 15.60 13.54
C ASP A 329 9.71 15.99 13.78
N LEU A 330 9.20 15.65 14.96
CA LEU A 330 7.92 16.12 15.43
C LEU A 330 8.06 17.57 15.88
N MET A 331 7.34 18.48 15.23
CA MET A 331 7.41 19.91 15.47
C MET A 331 6.35 20.36 16.48
N SER A 332 6.64 21.46 17.19
CA SER A 332 5.66 22.21 17.96
C SER A 332 4.56 22.79 17.07
N SER A 333 3.44 23.18 17.68
CA SER A 333 2.28 23.72 16.96
C SER A 333 2.59 25.00 16.14
N ASP A 334 3.58 25.78 16.56
CA ASP A 334 4.09 26.97 15.85
C ASP A 334 5.15 26.64 14.79
N GLY A 335 5.57 25.37 14.69
CA GLY A 335 6.55 24.88 13.73
C GLY A 335 7.99 25.30 13.98
N LYS A 336 8.31 25.88 15.16
CA LYS A 336 9.63 26.45 15.44
C LYS A 336 10.56 25.55 16.25
N THR A 337 10.00 24.61 17.01
CA THR A 337 10.78 23.77 17.93
C THR A 337 10.56 22.30 17.61
N VAL A 338 11.64 21.52 17.62
CA VAL A 338 11.57 20.06 17.53
C VAL A 338 11.23 19.50 18.92
N LEU A 339 10.07 18.87 19.06
CA LEU A 339 9.60 18.24 20.29
C LEU A 339 10.22 16.86 20.49
N SER A 340 10.37 16.10 19.41
CA SER A 340 11.08 14.82 19.40
C SER A 340 11.59 14.50 18.02
N SER A 341 12.70 13.76 17.94
CA SER A 341 13.31 13.33 16.68
C SER A 341 13.45 11.82 16.68
N VAL A 342 13.11 11.18 15.56
CA VAL A 342 13.36 9.75 15.33
C VAL A 342 14.25 9.58 14.12
N THR A 343 15.48 9.10 14.34
CA THR A 343 16.45 8.80 13.28
C THR A 343 16.52 7.30 13.04
N ARG A 344 16.42 6.87 11.78
CA ARG A 344 16.54 5.47 11.36
C ARG A 344 17.72 5.29 10.41
N ARG A 345 18.40 4.15 10.52
CA ARG A 345 19.49 3.73 9.64
C ARG A 345 19.22 2.34 9.09
N TYR A 346 19.49 2.18 7.81
CA TYR A 346 19.36 0.91 7.08
C TYR A 346 20.64 0.61 6.34
N ASN A 347 20.96 -0.68 6.17
CA ASN A 347 22.03 -1.13 5.30
C ASN A 347 21.54 -1.39 3.86
N SER A 348 22.46 -1.84 3.01
CA SER A 348 22.22 -2.27 1.63
C SER A 348 21.21 -3.42 1.49
N TYR A 349 20.87 -4.15 2.57
CA TYR A 349 19.80 -5.14 2.57
C TYR A 349 18.43 -4.58 2.97
N HIS A 350 18.32 -3.26 3.09
CA HIS A 350 17.14 -2.54 3.59
C HIS A 350 16.74 -2.91 5.02
N LEU A 351 17.60 -3.66 5.73
CA LEU A 351 17.40 -4.01 7.13
C LEU A 351 17.66 -2.79 7.99
N GLN A 352 16.74 -2.50 8.92
CA GLN A 352 16.93 -1.42 9.88
C GLN A 352 17.97 -1.83 10.91
N GLU A 353 19.14 -1.21 10.85
CA GLU A 353 20.26 -1.45 11.76
C GLU A 353 20.08 -0.71 13.07
N SER A 354 19.53 0.50 13.03
CA SER A 354 19.25 1.26 14.24
C SER A 354 18.07 2.21 14.11
N GLU A 355 17.44 2.47 15.25
CA GLU A 355 16.49 3.56 15.48
C GLU A 355 16.86 4.28 16.77
N ALA A 356 16.99 5.60 16.68
CA ALA A 356 17.25 6.46 17.82
C ALA A 356 16.14 7.48 17.97
N MET A 357 15.51 7.51 19.14
CA MET A 357 14.52 8.52 19.53
C MET A 357 15.17 9.50 20.50
N LEU A 358 15.13 10.79 20.17
CA LEU A 358 15.51 11.90 21.05
C LEU A 358 14.25 12.66 21.48
N LYS A 359 14.02 12.75 22.79
CA LYS A 359 12.92 13.54 23.37
C LYS A 359 13.34 14.08 24.72
N ASP A 360 13.08 15.37 24.98
CA ASP A 360 13.42 16.03 26.24
C ASP A 360 14.90 15.83 26.66
N GLY A 361 15.81 15.88 25.69
CA GLY A 361 17.25 15.64 25.88
C GLY A 361 17.64 14.19 26.17
N LYS A 362 16.69 13.25 26.25
CA LYS A 362 16.93 11.82 26.47
C LYS A 362 16.93 11.07 25.15
N LYS A 363 17.96 10.25 24.94
CA LYS A 363 18.12 9.41 23.75
C LYS A 363 17.86 7.95 24.10
N HIS A 364 16.89 7.33 23.44
CA HIS A 364 16.67 5.89 23.45
C HIS A 364 17.13 5.32 22.11
N THR A 365 17.93 4.26 22.10
CA THR A 365 18.44 3.66 20.86
C THR A 365 18.20 2.16 20.86
N LYS A 366 17.64 1.68 19.77
CA LYS A 366 17.47 0.25 19.49
C LYS A 366 18.35 -0.10 18.30
N THR A 367 19.18 -1.11 18.44
CA THR A 367 20.05 -1.63 17.37
C THR A 367 19.66 -3.07 17.09
N THR A 368 19.57 -3.43 15.82
CA THR A 368 19.37 -4.82 15.38
C THR A 368 20.75 -5.44 15.19
N GLN A 369 21.04 -6.54 15.91
CA GLN A 369 22.26 -7.33 15.72
C GLN A 369 22.13 -8.25 14.52
#